data_AF-A0A7C0XWN1-F1
#
_entry.id   AF-A0A7C0XWN1-F1
#
_cell.length_a   1.000
_cell.length_b   1.000
_cell.length_c   1.000
_cell.angle_alpha   90.00
_cell.angle_beta   90.00
_cell.angle_gamma   90.00
#
_symmetry.space_group_name_H-M   'P 1'
#
loop_
_entity.id
_entity.type
_entity.pdbx_description
1 polymer ?
#
loop_
_entity_poly.entity_id
_entity_poly.type
_entity_poly.pdbx_seq_one_letter_code
_entity_poly.pdbx_strand_id
1 'polypeptide(L)'
;KGTTGQSISRGIWLRLFAIGISAYTVGNGALFWGLKYLPATTVSFLMSLSPLLILIGGAIWLKEIPTRWQVFGIIVSLLGSVLFFSSGLQSGEPVGIIIVIVGLIGFMLFGVFGREIAKGKQLDTLTLTTIPLAIGGGFLLLIAFLIERMPIFSVKSVGIALWLAIVNTALAYVLYNHSLQILTALEMNMILNLTPLGTALLAWWLLGERLSFLQIIGMVVMITGVIFVQRSHNNRSEKTN
;
A
#
# COMPACT_ATOMS: atom_id res chain seq x y z
N LYS A 1 -8.68 -31.74 5.52
CA LYS A 1 -8.86 -32.08 6.96
C LYS A 1 -8.84 -30.77 7.76
N GLY A 2 -10.01 -30.37 8.29
CA GLY A 2 -10.16 -29.51 9.48
C GLY A 2 -10.04 -27.99 9.34
N THR A 3 -11.14 -27.30 8.98
CA THR A 3 -11.42 -25.91 9.42
C THR A 3 -12.93 -25.71 9.63
N THR A 4 -13.56 -26.61 10.39
CA THR A 4 -14.88 -26.36 10.96
C THR A 4 -14.74 -25.42 12.16
N GLY A 5 -15.09 -24.15 11.96
CA GLY A 5 -15.61 -23.24 13.00
C GLY A 5 -14.78 -23.06 14.27
N GLN A 6 -13.56 -22.52 14.19
CA GLN A 6 -12.99 -21.83 15.34
C GLN A 6 -13.77 -20.54 15.55
N SER A 7 -14.44 -20.39 16.70
CA SER A 7 -15.16 -19.16 17.03
C SER A 7 -14.15 -18.04 17.22
N ILE A 8 -14.15 -17.09 16.28
CA ILE A 8 -13.29 -15.90 16.34
C ILE A 8 -13.67 -15.11 17.60
N SER A 9 -12.71 -14.89 18.49
CA SER A 9 -12.95 -14.16 19.74
C SER A 9 -13.32 -12.69 19.47
N ARG A 10 -14.08 -12.07 20.37
CA ARG A 10 -14.48 -10.64 20.25
C ARG A 10 -13.27 -9.71 20.07
N GLY A 11 -12.15 -10.00 20.72
CA GLY A 11 -10.91 -9.23 20.59
C GLY A 11 -10.29 -9.33 19.19
N ILE A 12 -10.34 -10.50 18.55
CA ILE A 12 -9.85 -10.69 17.18
C ILE A 12 -10.77 -9.97 16.19
N TRP A 13 -12.09 -10.03 16.39
CA TRP A 13 -13.06 -9.27 15.57
C TRP A 13 -12.80 -7.76 15.59
N LEU A 14 -12.55 -7.19 16.76
CA LEU A 14 -12.22 -5.76 16.88
C LEU A 14 -10.94 -5.40 16.12
N ARG A 15 -9.91 -6.27 16.17
CA ARG A 15 -8.68 -6.06 15.42
C ARG A 15 -8.89 -6.19 13.90
N LEU A 16 -9.65 -7.19 13.45
CA LEU A 16 -10.02 -7.36 12.04
C LEU A 16 -10.84 -6.16 11.53
N PHE A 17 -11.74 -5.64 12.35
CA PHE A 17 -12.50 -4.42 12.05
C PHE A 17 -11.59 -3.20 11.92
N ALA A 18 -10.68 -2.98 12.89
CA ALA A 18 -9.73 -1.88 12.85
C ALA A 18 -8.80 -1.95 11.62
N ILE A 19 -8.36 -3.16 11.26
CA ILE A 19 -7.61 -3.42 10.02
C ILE A 19 -8.45 -3.07 8.79
N GLY A 20 -9.71 -3.50 8.77
CA GLY A 20 -10.64 -3.26 7.66
C GLY A 20 -10.80 -1.77 7.38
N ILE A 21 -11.13 -1.01 8.42
CA ILE A 21 -11.30 0.44 8.34
C ILE A 21 -9.99 1.13 7.94
N SER A 22 -8.87 0.78 8.57
CA SER A 22 -7.59 1.46 8.31
C SER A 22 -7.05 1.21 6.89
N ALA A 23 -6.92 -0.04 6.46
CA ALA A 23 -6.34 -0.34 5.14
C ALA A 23 -7.31 -0.14 3.98
N TYR A 24 -8.55 -0.61 4.12
CA TYR A 24 -9.45 -0.68 2.96
C TYR A 24 -10.37 0.53 2.87
N THR A 25 -10.92 1.02 3.98
CA THR A 25 -11.73 2.26 3.94
C THR A 25 -10.83 3.49 3.82
N VAL A 26 -9.88 3.66 4.75
CA VAL A 26 -9.00 4.84 4.75
C VAL A 26 -7.89 4.69 3.70
N GLY A 27 -7.16 3.57 3.69
CA GLY A 27 -6.05 3.34 2.76
C GLY A 27 -6.46 3.41 1.29
N ASN A 28 -7.31 2.47 0.84
CA ASN A 28 -7.78 2.47 -0.55
C ASN A 28 -8.68 3.66 -0.88
N GLY A 29 -9.56 4.10 0.04
CA GLY A 29 -10.39 5.28 -0.19
C GLY A 29 -9.55 6.52 -0.46
N ALA A 30 -8.52 6.77 0.36
CA ALA A 30 -7.59 7.87 0.16
C ALA A 30 -6.72 7.69 -1.09
N LEU A 31 -6.30 6.47 -1.43
CA LEU A 31 -5.58 6.18 -2.67
C LEU A 31 -6.39 6.65 -3.89
N PHE A 32 -7.64 6.21 -4.02
CA PHE A 32 -8.48 6.56 -5.16
C PHE A 32 -8.90 8.02 -5.15
N TRP A 33 -9.13 8.60 -3.97
CA TRP A 33 -9.45 10.02 -3.87
C TRP A 33 -8.23 10.91 -4.19
N GLY A 34 -7.02 10.47 -3.82
CA GLY A 34 -5.77 11.14 -4.15
C GLY A 34 -5.55 11.27 -5.65
N LEU A 35 -5.97 10.29 -6.44
CA LEU A 35 -5.93 10.33 -7.92
C LEU A 35 -6.79 11.44 -8.53
N LYS A 36 -7.72 12.05 -7.79
CA LYS A 36 -8.45 13.24 -8.25
C LYS A 36 -7.58 14.51 -8.25
N TYR A 37 -6.51 14.52 -7.45
CA TYR A 37 -5.63 15.67 -7.23
C TYR A 37 -4.20 15.46 -7.71
N LEU A 38 -3.78 14.21 -7.89
CA LEU A 38 -2.40 13.85 -8.21
C LEU A 38 -2.32 12.98 -9.47
N PRO A 39 -1.25 13.14 -10.25
CA PRO A 39 -0.88 12.18 -11.29
C PRO A 39 -0.72 10.77 -10.70
N ALA A 40 -1.04 9.75 -11.50
CA ALA A 40 -0.89 8.34 -11.10
C ALA A 40 0.55 8.02 -10.71
N THR A 41 1.52 8.64 -11.39
CA THR A 41 2.93 8.49 -11.09
C THR A 41 3.30 9.01 -9.70
N THR A 42 2.75 10.17 -9.31
CA THR A 42 2.98 10.76 -7.98
C THR A 42 2.33 9.91 -6.89
N VAL A 43 1.11 9.41 -7.12
CA VAL A 43 0.45 8.51 -6.16
C VAL A 43 1.25 7.22 -5.96
N SER A 44 1.75 6.60 -7.04
CA SER A 44 2.56 5.37 -6.95
C SER A 44 3.93 5.62 -6.29
N PHE A 45 4.54 6.78 -6.55
CA PHE A 45 5.74 7.23 -5.85
C PHE A 45 5.50 7.31 -4.34
N LEU A 46 4.43 7.98 -3.90
CA LEU A 46 4.09 8.10 -2.47
C LEU A 46 3.79 6.73 -1.86
N MET A 47 3.04 5.87 -2.56
CA MET A 47 2.74 4.52 -2.09
C MET A 47 4.00 3.67 -1.88
N SER A 48 5.04 3.90 -2.67
CA SER A 48 6.33 3.22 -2.51
C SER A 48 7.08 3.60 -1.22
N LEU A 49 6.67 4.67 -0.54
CA LEU A 49 7.20 5.06 0.78
C LEU A 49 6.56 4.29 1.95
N SER A 50 5.53 3.45 1.70
CA SER A 50 4.87 2.62 2.73
C SER A 50 5.85 1.88 3.66
N PRO A 51 6.93 1.25 3.17
CA PRO A 51 7.88 0.52 4.01
C PRO A 51 8.57 1.42 5.05
N LEU A 52 8.76 2.70 4.75
CA LEU A 52 9.34 3.66 5.70
C LEU A 52 8.38 3.91 6.85
N LEU A 53 7.08 4.11 6.56
CA LEU A 53 6.07 4.28 7.60
C LEU A 53 5.90 3.02 8.43
N ILE A 54 5.90 1.84 7.81
CA ILE A 54 5.84 0.56 8.53
C ILE A 54 7.03 0.42 9.49
N LEU A 55 8.24 0.79 9.06
CA LEU A 55 9.41 0.77 9.93
C LEU A 55 9.29 1.75 11.09
N ILE A 56 8.84 2.98 10.84
CA ILE A 56 8.63 4.00 11.88
C ILE A 56 7.54 3.53 12.87
N GLY A 57 6.42 3.02 12.36
CA GLY A 57 5.33 2.46 13.17
C GLY A 57 5.79 1.27 14.01
N GLY A 58 6.59 0.37 13.44
CA GLY A 58 7.22 -0.73 14.17
C GLY A 58 8.16 -0.24 15.28
N ALA A 59 8.94 0.80 15.04
CA ALA A 59 9.80 1.39 16.06
C ALA A 59 9.00 2.00 17.23
N ILE A 60 7.88 2.68 16.94
CA ILE A 60 7.06 3.35 17.95
C ILE A 60 6.20 2.35 18.73
N TRP A 61 5.43 1.49 18.05
CA TRP A 61 4.47 0.59 18.69
C TRP A 61 5.09 -0.72 19.17
N LEU A 62 6.03 -1.28 18.41
CA LEU A 62 6.65 -2.57 18.70
C LEU A 62 8.05 -2.42 19.34
N LYS A 63 8.52 -1.18 19.53
CA LYS A 63 9.84 -0.86 20.10
C LYS A 63 10.99 -1.50 19.31
N GLU A 64 10.81 -1.71 18.01
CA GLU A 64 11.83 -2.25 17.12
C GLU A 64 12.85 -1.17 16.75
N ILE A 65 14.09 -1.26 17.26
CA ILE A 65 15.13 -0.26 16.98
C ILE A 65 15.59 -0.36 15.52
N PRO A 66 15.44 0.66 14.66
CA PRO A 66 15.92 0.60 13.28
C PRO A 66 17.43 0.40 13.20
N THR A 67 17.91 -0.39 12.24
CA THR A 67 19.35 -0.55 12.02
C THR A 67 19.93 0.71 11.36
N ARG A 68 21.26 0.92 11.47
CA ARG A 68 21.96 2.01 10.76
C ARG A 68 21.71 2.03 9.25
N TRP A 69 21.56 0.86 8.62
CA TRP A 69 21.28 0.75 7.19
C TRP A 69 19.84 1.11 6.84
N GLN A 70 18.89 0.82 7.73
CA GLN A 70 17.52 1.28 7.58
C GLN A 70 17.40 2.79 7.75
N VAL A 71 18.12 3.38 8.71
CA VAL A 71 18.18 4.85 8.86
C VAL A 71 18.79 5.50 7.62
N PHE A 72 19.88 4.95 7.10
CA PHE A 72 20.48 5.42 5.85
C PHE A 72 19.47 5.35 4.68
N GLY A 73 18.78 4.21 4.53
CA GLY A 73 17.75 4.06 3.50
C GLY A 73 16.59 5.05 3.63
N ILE A 74 16.16 5.38 4.86
CA ILE A 74 15.16 6.44 5.12
C ILE A 74 15.68 7.78 4.61
N ILE A 75 16.90 8.17 4.98
CA ILE A 75 17.50 9.46 4.57
C ILE A 75 17.58 9.55 3.04
N VAL A 76 18.11 8.52 2.38
CA VAL A 76 18.19 8.46 0.91
C VAL A 76 16.81 8.57 0.28
N SER A 77 15.80 7.91 0.85
CA SER A 77 14.43 7.96 0.34
C SER A 77 13.83 9.38 0.45
N LEU A 78 14.06 10.06 1.58
CA LEU A 78 13.62 11.43 1.80
C LEU A 78 14.30 12.41 0.85
N LEU A 79 15.61 12.25 0.58
CA LEU A 79 16.32 13.05 -0.42
C LEU A 79 15.74 12.84 -1.83
N GLY A 80 15.39 11.61 -2.18
CA GLY A 80 14.70 11.30 -3.43
C GLY A 80 13.34 12.01 -3.53
N SER A 81 12.57 12.05 -2.45
CA SER A 81 11.30 12.80 -2.37
C SER A 81 11.50 14.31 -2.52
N VAL A 82 12.51 14.89 -1.85
CA VAL A 82 12.83 16.32 -2.01
C VAL A 82 13.17 16.64 -3.47
N LEU A 83 13.95 15.78 -4.12
CA LEU A 83 14.30 15.96 -5.53
C LEU A 83 13.08 15.79 -6.45
N PHE A 84 12.21 14.82 -6.16
CA PHE A 84 10.99 14.58 -6.93
C PHE A 84 10.05 15.78 -6.92
N PHE A 85 9.90 16.44 -5.77
CA PHE A 85 9.02 17.61 -5.60
C PHE A 85 9.74 18.96 -5.80
N SER A 86 11.01 18.96 -6.21
CA SER A 86 11.83 20.18 -6.35
C SER A 86 11.34 21.15 -7.43
N SER A 87 10.61 20.65 -8.44
CA SER A 87 9.99 21.48 -9.49
C SER A 87 8.77 22.28 -8.99
N GLY A 88 8.39 22.11 -7.73
CA GLY A 88 7.20 22.73 -7.15
C GLY A 88 5.96 21.85 -7.28
N LEU A 89 4.92 22.24 -6.55
CA LEU A 89 3.60 21.58 -6.53
C LEU A 89 2.57 22.48 -7.21
N GLN A 90 1.69 21.88 -7.99
CA GLN A 90 0.54 22.56 -8.58
C GLN A 90 -0.58 22.77 -7.55
N SER A 91 -1.51 23.67 -7.86
CA SER A 91 -2.69 23.91 -7.05
C SER A 91 -3.51 22.62 -6.87
N GLY A 92 -3.73 22.21 -5.62
CA GLY A 92 -4.45 20.99 -5.27
C GLY A 92 -3.56 19.77 -4.99
N GLU A 93 -2.34 19.72 -5.53
CA GLU A 93 -1.40 18.62 -5.26
C GLU A 93 -1.04 18.49 -3.77
N PRO A 94 -0.82 19.56 -2.98
CA PRO A 94 -0.59 19.43 -1.53
C PRO A 94 -1.72 18.72 -0.80
N VAL A 95 -2.98 18.98 -1.19
CA VAL A 95 -4.16 18.32 -0.61
C VAL A 95 -4.15 16.84 -0.98
N GLY A 96 -3.88 16.54 -2.25
CA GLY A 96 -3.72 15.16 -2.72
C GLY A 96 -2.62 14.39 -1.97
N ILE A 97 -1.47 15.03 -1.72
CA ILE A 97 -0.36 14.43 -0.96
C ILE A 97 -0.80 14.11 0.46
N ILE A 98 -1.47 15.04 1.15
CA ILE A 98 -1.99 14.81 2.50
C ILE A 98 -2.98 13.63 2.51
N ILE A 99 -3.90 13.59 1.54
CA ILE A 99 -4.86 12.48 1.41
C ILE A 99 -4.11 11.15 1.25
N VAL A 100 -3.14 11.06 0.34
CA VAL A 100 -2.39 9.82 0.12
C VAL A 100 -1.55 9.44 1.35
N ILE A 101 -0.97 10.40 2.08
CA ILE A 101 -0.26 10.14 3.34
C ILE A 101 -1.21 9.57 4.41
N VAL A 102 -2.43 10.08 4.51
CA VAL A 102 -3.46 9.49 5.39
C VAL A 102 -3.75 8.04 4.98
N GLY A 103 -3.83 7.77 3.68
CA GLY A 103 -3.97 6.42 3.15
C GLY A 103 -2.79 5.50 3.51
N LEU A 104 -1.56 6.00 3.37
CA LEU A 104 -0.33 5.31 3.75
C LEU A 104 -0.31 4.94 5.25
N ILE A 105 -0.78 5.82 6.12
CA ILE A 105 -0.93 5.54 7.55
C ILE A 105 -1.95 4.41 7.76
N GLY A 106 -3.06 4.42 7.01
CA GLY A 106 -4.03 3.33 7.00
C GLY A 106 -3.41 1.98 6.66
N PHE A 107 -2.59 1.92 5.60
CA PHE A 107 -1.86 0.71 5.21
C PHE A 107 -0.78 0.30 6.21
N MET A 108 -0.09 1.27 6.83
CA MET A 108 0.89 1.00 7.89
C MET A 108 0.23 0.29 9.09
N LEU A 109 -0.95 0.75 9.53
CA LEU A 109 -1.66 0.11 10.64
C LEU A 109 -2.03 -1.34 10.31
N PHE A 110 -2.44 -1.62 9.07
CA PHE A 110 -2.64 -3.00 8.61
C PHE A 110 -1.35 -3.81 8.66
N GLY A 111 -0.23 -3.27 8.16
CA GLY A 111 1.06 -3.95 8.20
C GLY A 111 1.51 -4.29 9.61
N VAL A 112 1.37 -3.35 10.55
CA VAL A 112 1.78 -3.53 11.96
C VAL A 112 0.86 -4.51 12.69
N PHE A 113 -0.46 -4.29 12.69
CA PHE A 113 -1.41 -5.13 13.41
C PHE A 113 -1.66 -6.48 12.74
N GLY A 114 -1.69 -6.53 11.41
CA GLY A 114 -1.81 -7.77 10.66
C GLY A 114 -0.64 -8.72 10.96
N ARG A 115 0.58 -8.18 11.08
CA ARG A 115 1.77 -8.95 11.48
C ARG A 115 1.65 -9.52 12.89
N GLU A 116 1.12 -8.75 13.84
CA GLU A 116 0.91 -9.22 15.22
C GLU A 116 -0.04 -10.44 15.26
N ILE A 117 -1.16 -10.36 14.53
CA ILE A 117 -2.16 -11.45 14.47
C ILE A 117 -1.61 -12.68 13.75
N ALA A 118 -0.90 -12.48 12.63
CA ALA A 118 -0.30 -13.56 11.85
C ALA A 118 0.76 -14.33 12.65
N LYS A 119 1.62 -13.64 13.41
CA LYS A 119 2.62 -14.27 14.30
C LYS A 119 1.98 -15.13 15.38
N GLY A 120 0.80 -14.74 15.86
CA GLY A 120 0.02 -15.53 16.82
C GLY A 120 -0.54 -16.84 16.25
N LYS A 121 -0.44 -17.08 14.92
CA LYS A 121 -1.05 -18.21 14.19
C LYS A 121 -2.54 -18.40 14.51
N GLN A 122 -3.23 -17.32 14.86
CA GLN A 122 -4.62 -17.37 15.35
C GLN A 122 -5.64 -17.53 14.21
N LEU A 123 -5.26 -17.22 12.98
CA LEU A 123 -6.11 -17.26 11.78
C LEU A 123 -5.28 -17.71 10.57
N ASP A 124 -5.95 -18.27 9.56
CA ASP A 124 -5.33 -18.48 8.26
C ASP A 124 -5.14 -17.13 7.52
N THR A 125 -4.20 -17.11 6.57
CA THR A 125 -3.86 -15.89 5.83
C THR A 125 -5.03 -15.36 5.00
N LEU A 126 -5.88 -16.25 4.48
CA LEU A 126 -7.01 -15.90 3.63
C LEU A 126 -8.13 -15.20 4.42
N THR A 127 -8.37 -15.60 5.66
CA THR A 127 -9.33 -14.98 6.59
C THR A 127 -8.83 -13.62 7.04
N LEU A 128 -7.52 -13.49 7.29
CA LEU A 128 -6.87 -12.22 7.66
C LEU A 128 -6.97 -11.15 6.57
N THR A 129 -7.14 -11.55 5.30
CA THR A 129 -7.32 -10.61 4.17
C THR A 129 -8.79 -10.43 3.80
N THR A 130 -9.56 -11.51 3.73
CA THR A 130 -10.94 -11.49 3.21
C THR A 130 -11.90 -10.78 4.15
N ILE A 131 -11.84 -11.05 5.46
CA ILE A 131 -12.75 -10.41 6.43
C ILE A 131 -12.52 -8.90 6.47
N PRO A 132 -11.29 -8.39 6.65
CA PRO A 132 -11.08 -6.95 6.70
C PRO A 132 -11.36 -6.26 5.37
N LEU A 133 -11.09 -6.91 4.23
CA LEU A 133 -11.48 -6.40 2.92
C LEU A 133 -12.99 -6.22 2.81
N ALA A 134 -13.78 -7.22 3.26
CA ALA A 134 -15.24 -7.14 3.23
C ALA A 134 -15.77 -6.04 4.17
N ILE A 135 -15.25 -5.94 5.40
CA ILE A 135 -15.63 -4.89 6.35
C ILE A 135 -15.31 -3.51 5.77
N GLY A 136 -14.06 -3.29 5.38
CA GLY A 136 -13.60 -1.97 4.97
C GLY A 136 -14.14 -1.56 3.60
N GLY A 137 -14.28 -2.50 2.66
CA GLY A 137 -14.95 -2.27 1.37
C GLY A 137 -16.43 -1.96 1.55
N GLY A 138 -17.12 -2.67 2.45
CA GLY A 138 -18.51 -2.38 2.79
C GLY A 138 -18.70 -0.97 3.39
N PHE A 139 -17.83 -0.58 4.32
CA PHE A 139 -17.84 0.78 4.87
C PHE A 139 -17.53 1.85 3.82
N LEU A 140 -16.56 1.60 2.95
CA LEU A 140 -16.24 2.52 1.86
C LEU A 140 -17.43 2.69 0.91
N LEU A 141 -18.14 1.60 0.61
CA LEU A 141 -19.37 1.64 -0.20
C LEU A 141 -20.48 2.45 0.48
N LEU A 142 -20.67 2.30 1.80
CA LEU A 142 -21.62 3.10 2.57
C LEU A 142 -21.27 4.59 2.52
N ILE A 143 -20.00 4.94 2.72
CA ILE A 143 -19.54 6.33 2.63
C ILE A 143 -19.77 6.88 1.22
N ALA A 144 -19.43 6.10 0.18
CA ALA A 144 -19.65 6.49 -1.21
C ALA A 144 -21.15 6.75 -1.48
N PHE A 145 -22.05 5.93 -0.94
CA PHE A 145 -23.49 6.13 -1.09
C PHE A 145 -24.02 7.40 -0.41
N LEU A 146 -23.38 7.82 0.69
CA LEU A 146 -23.77 9.02 1.44
C LEU A 146 -23.21 10.32 0.86
N ILE A 147 -22.00 10.26 0.27
CA ILE A 147 -21.26 11.45 -0.16
C ILE A 147 -21.33 11.63 -1.68
N GLU A 148 -21.30 10.55 -2.44
CA GLU A 148 -21.34 10.59 -3.90
C GLU A 148 -22.77 10.45 -4.42
N ARG A 149 -23.04 11.08 -5.57
CA ARG A 149 -24.32 10.90 -6.26
C ARG A 149 -24.40 9.48 -6.79
N MET A 150 -25.61 8.91 -6.82
CA MET A 150 -25.83 7.59 -7.39
C MET A 150 -25.20 7.51 -8.80
N PRO A 151 -24.31 6.53 -9.03
CA PRO A 151 -23.62 6.42 -10.31
C PRO A 151 -24.61 6.09 -11.41
N ILE A 152 -24.41 6.69 -12.58
CA ILE A 152 -25.14 6.28 -13.77
C ILE A 152 -24.58 4.92 -14.19
N PHE A 153 -25.42 3.89 -14.07
CA PHE A 153 -25.10 2.53 -14.52
C PHE A 153 -25.08 2.49 -16.05
N SER A 154 -23.94 2.89 -16.62
CA SER A 154 -23.65 2.69 -18.03
C SER A 154 -22.88 1.38 -18.22
N VAL A 155 -23.00 0.77 -19.40
CA VAL A 155 -22.20 -0.41 -19.79
C VAL A 155 -20.70 -0.14 -19.59
N LYS A 156 -20.24 1.09 -19.87
CA LYS A 156 -18.87 1.52 -19.65
C LYS A 156 -18.48 1.51 -18.17
N SER A 157 -19.31 2.10 -17.29
CA SER A 157 -19.05 2.17 -15.85
C SER A 157 -18.98 0.77 -15.22
N VAL A 158 -19.91 -0.11 -15.61
CA VAL A 158 -19.92 -1.51 -15.18
C VAL A 158 -18.70 -2.26 -15.71
N GLY A 159 -18.33 -2.06 -16.98
CA GLY A 159 -17.13 -2.64 -17.57
C GLY A 159 -15.85 -2.24 -16.83
N ILE A 160 -15.70 -0.97 -16.45
CA ILE A 160 -14.57 -0.49 -15.65
C ILE A 160 -14.56 -1.13 -14.27
N ALA A 161 -15.72 -1.20 -13.59
CA ALA A 161 -15.83 -1.82 -12.28
C ALA A 161 -15.45 -3.32 -12.31
N LEU A 162 -15.94 -4.05 -13.32
CA LEU A 162 -15.59 -5.47 -13.52
C LEU A 162 -14.10 -5.65 -13.84
N TRP A 163 -13.53 -4.77 -14.66
CA TRP A 163 -12.10 -4.78 -14.94
C TRP A 163 -11.27 -4.60 -13.66
N LEU A 164 -11.63 -3.63 -12.82
CA LEU A 164 -10.94 -3.39 -11.54
C LEU A 164 -11.10 -4.59 -10.58
N ALA A 165 -12.30 -5.16 -10.48
CA ALA A 165 -12.56 -6.29 -9.59
C ALA A 165 -11.83 -7.57 -10.05
N ILE A 166 -11.91 -7.91 -11.34
CA ILE A 166 -11.41 -9.19 -11.85
C ILE A 166 -9.91 -9.10 -12.13
N VAL A 167 -9.47 -8.10 -12.90
CA VAL A 167 -8.08 -8.03 -13.38
C VAL A 167 -7.19 -7.36 -12.35
N ASN A 168 -7.57 -6.17 -11.86
CA ASN A 168 -6.72 -5.44 -10.92
C ASN A 168 -6.70 -6.07 -9.51
N THR A 169 -7.82 -6.66 -9.06
CA THR A 169 -7.90 -7.25 -7.72
C THR A 169 -7.73 -8.77 -7.78
N ALA A 170 -8.70 -9.53 -8.28
CA ALA A 170 -8.69 -10.99 -8.15
C ALA A 170 -7.48 -11.65 -8.82
N LEU A 171 -7.20 -11.32 -10.09
CA LEU A 171 -6.06 -11.89 -10.82
C LEU A 171 -4.73 -11.44 -10.21
N ALA A 172 -4.58 -10.16 -9.86
CA ALA A 172 -3.35 -9.67 -9.23
C ALA A 172 -3.07 -10.37 -7.89
N TYR A 173 -4.10 -10.59 -7.06
CA TYR A 173 -3.96 -11.35 -5.82
C TYR A 173 -3.58 -12.81 -6.06
N VAL A 174 -4.16 -13.46 -7.08
CA VAL A 174 -3.77 -14.83 -7.46
C VAL A 174 -2.31 -14.88 -7.87
N LEU A 175 -1.88 -13.96 -8.75
CA LEU A 175 -0.48 -13.88 -9.20
C LEU A 175 0.47 -13.56 -8.04
N TYR A 176 0.10 -12.65 -7.14
CA TYR A 176 0.88 -12.30 -5.96
C TYR A 176 1.06 -13.51 -5.03
N ASN A 177 -0.03 -14.20 -4.70
CA ASN A 177 0.02 -15.39 -3.85
C ASN A 177 0.80 -16.54 -4.51
N HIS A 178 0.62 -16.74 -5.82
CA HIS A 178 1.39 -17.74 -6.55
C HIS A 178 2.88 -17.40 -6.59
N SER A 179 3.22 -16.12 -6.79
CA SER A 179 4.62 -15.67 -6.80
C SER A 179 5.27 -15.87 -5.43
N LEU A 180 4.54 -15.68 -4.33
CA LEU A 180 5.04 -16.00 -2.98
C LEU A 180 5.33 -17.49 -2.73
N GLN A 181 4.80 -18.40 -3.56
CA GLN A 181 5.11 -19.83 -3.47
C GLN A 181 6.44 -20.18 -4.14
N ILE A 182 6.95 -19.31 -5.03
CA ILE A 182 8.11 -19.58 -5.88
C ILE A 182 9.27 -18.63 -5.55
N LEU A 183 8.96 -17.36 -5.26
CA LEU A 183 9.91 -16.30 -4.98
C LEU A 183 10.05 -16.08 -3.48
N THR A 184 11.26 -15.72 -3.07
CA THR A 184 11.51 -15.25 -1.71
C THR A 184 10.79 -13.92 -1.45
N ALA A 185 10.51 -13.62 -0.19
CA ALA A 185 9.93 -12.34 0.20
C ALA A 185 10.77 -11.15 -0.28
N LEU A 186 12.10 -11.31 -0.34
CA LEU A 186 13.00 -10.27 -0.83
C LEU A 186 12.84 -10.03 -2.34
N GLU A 187 12.77 -11.09 -3.15
CA GLU A 187 12.54 -10.98 -4.60
C GLU A 187 11.17 -10.37 -4.90
N MET A 188 10.13 -10.79 -4.17
CA MET A 188 8.79 -10.19 -4.27
C MET A 188 8.81 -8.69 -4.00
N ASN A 189 9.48 -8.29 -2.92
CA ASN A 189 9.62 -6.89 -2.56
C ASN A 189 10.40 -6.09 -3.61
N MET A 190 11.46 -6.65 -4.21
CA MET A 190 12.17 -6.00 -5.31
C MET A 190 11.26 -5.76 -6.52
N ILE A 191 10.45 -6.75 -6.91
CA ILE A 191 9.48 -6.59 -8.00
C ILE A 191 8.47 -5.49 -7.68
N LEU A 192 7.91 -5.49 -6.46
CA LEU A 192 6.95 -4.48 -6.04
C LEU A 192 7.55 -3.07 -5.98
N ASN A 193 8.84 -2.91 -5.67
CA ASN A 193 9.51 -1.62 -5.70
C ASN A 193 9.70 -1.04 -7.11
N LEU A 194 9.51 -1.85 -8.16
CA LEU A 194 9.51 -1.39 -9.55
C LEU A 194 8.13 -0.83 -9.99
N THR A 195 7.08 -1.04 -9.19
CA THR A 195 5.73 -0.52 -9.45
C THR A 195 5.69 0.97 -9.81
N PRO A 196 6.38 1.90 -9.12
CA PRO A 196 6.39 3.32 -9.50
C PRO A 196 7.00 3.57 -10.89
N LEU A 197 8.02 2.80 -11.29
CA LEU A 197 8.62 2.90 -12.63
C LEU A 197 7.66 2.37 -13.70
N GLY A 198 7.02 1.23 -13.44
CA GLY A 198 5.99 0.69 -14.33
C GLY A 198 4.78 1.62 -14.44
N THR A 199 4.37 2.23 -13.32
CA THR A 199 3.30 3.23 -13.29
C THR A 199 3.70 4.45 -14.11
N ALA A 200 4.91 4.98 -13.94
CA ALA A 200 5.40 6.12 -14.71
C ALA A 200 5.41 5.83 -16.22
N LEU A 201 5.86 4.65 -16.63
CA LEU A 201 5.89 4.24 -18.03
C LEU A 201 4.49 4.13 -18.63
N LEU A 202 3.58 3.44 -17.93
CA LEU A 202 2.19 3.28 -18.39
C LEU A 202 1.42 4.60 -18.35
N ALA A 203 1.65 5.44 -17.35
CA ALA A 203 1.02 6.74 -17.25
C ALA A 203 1.51 7.70 -18.34
N TRP A 204 2.79 7.65 -18.68
CA TRP A 204 3.32 8.38 -19.83
C TRP A 204 2.66 7.92 -21.15
N TRP A 205 2.53 6.61 -21.34
CA TRP A 205 1.98 6.06 -22.58
C TRP A 205 0.46 6.22 -22.71
N LEU A 206 -0.30 5.97 -21.64
CA LEU A 206 -1.77 5.91 -21.66
C LEU A 206 -2.45 7.19 -21.20
N LEU A 207 -1.85 7.91 -20.25
CA LEU A 207 -2.43 9.12 -19.63
C LEU A 207 -1.75 10.41 -20.14
N GLY A 208 -0.63 10.29 -20.85
CA GLY A 208 0.17 11.43 -21.32
C GLY A 208 0.94 12.14 -20.20
N GLU A 209 1.10 11.51 -19.02
CA GLU A 209 1.87 12.08 -17.91
C GLU A 209 3.33 12.27 -18.30
N ARG A 210 3.90 13.46 -18.08
CA ARG A 210 5.31 13.74 -18.36
C ARG A 210 6.06 14.01 -17.07
N LEU A 211 7.09 13.22 -16.82
CA LEU A 211 8.01 13.46 -15.73
C LEU A 211 9.14 14.40 -16.16
N SER A 212 9.48 15.33 -15.28
CA SER A 212 10.71 16.10 -15.41
C SER A 212 11.93 15.21 -15.15
N PHE A 213 13.10 15.65 -15.64
CA PHE A 213 14.35 14.94 -15.38
C PHE A 213 14.63 14.81 -13.88
N LEU A 214 14.32 15.84 -13.08
CA LEU A 214 14.47 15.82 -11.62
C LEU A 214 13.50 14.83 -10.96
N GLN A 215 12.26 14.70 -11.46
CA GLN A 215 11.31 13.69 -10.99
C GLN A 215 11.80 12.27 -11.25
N ILE A 216 12.40 12.02 -12.42
CA ILE A 216 12.97 10.70 -12.73
C ILE A 216 14.13 10.37 -11.77
N ILE A 217 15.07 11.30 -11.55
CA ILE A 217 16.18 11.07 -10.62
C ILE A 217 15.64 10.89 -9.19
N GLY A 218 14.72 11.75 -8.76
CA GLY A 218 14.11 11.67 -7.43
C GLY A 218 13.42 10.33 -7.19
N MET A 219 12.71 9.81 -8.21
CA MET A 219 12.10 8.48 -8.19
C MET A 219 13.14 7.36 -8.03
N VAL A 220 14.21 7.37 -8.83
CA VAL A 220 15.28 6.36 -8.75
C VAL A 220 15.98 6.39 -7.40
N VAL A 221 16.32 7.58 -6.90
CA VAL A 221 16.95 7.77 -5.58
C VAL A 221 16.03 7.27 -4.47
N MET A 222 14.74 7.61 -4.54
CA MET A 222 13.75 7.17 -3.56
C MET A 222 13.64 5.64 -3.50
N ILE A 223 13.45 4.99 -4.66
CA ILE A 223 13.33 3.53 -4.76
C ILE A 223 14.58 2.84 -4.21
N THR A 224 15.77 3.39 -4.52
CA THR A 224 17.04 2.86 -4.01
C THR A 224 17.08 2.92 -2.48
N GLY A 225 16.67 4.03 -1.87
CA GLY A 225 16.56 4.17 -0.42
C GLY A 225 15.59 3.16 0.20
N VAL A 226 14.42 2.98 -0.41
CA VAL A 226 13.41 2.01 0.04
C VAL A 226 13.94 0.57 -0.02
N ILE A 227 14.67 0.22 -1.08
CA ILE A 227 15.31 -1.10 -1.22
C ILE A 227 16.34 -1.34 -0.09
N PHE A 228 17.13 -0.33 0.29
CA PHE A 228 18.05 -0.45 1.43
C PHE A 228 17.32 -0.73 2.74
N VAL A 229 16.20 -0.04 2.98
CA VAL A 229 15.37 -0.26 4.18
C VAL A 229 14.85 -1.70 4.23
N GLN A 230 14.31 -2.19 3.12
CA GLN A 230 13.73 -3.53 3.05
C GLN A 230 14.78 -4.64 3.15
N ARG A 231 15.92 -4.51 2.43
CA ARG A 231 17.03 -5.47 2.50
C ARG A 231 17.56 -5.62 3.92
N SER A 232 17.77 -4.51 4.62
CA SER A 232 18.27 -4.56 5.99
C SER A 232 17.23 -5.13 6.98
N HIS A 233 15.94 -5.01 6.70
CA HIS A 233 14.89 -5.60 7.54
C HIS A 233 14.90 -7.13 7.45
N ASN A 234 15.02 -7.67 6.23
CA ASN A 234 14.98 -9.11 5.98
C ASN A 234 16.15 -9.85 6.65
N ASN A 235 17.37 -9.30 6.54
CA ASN A 235 18.58 -9.86 7.18
C ASN A 235 18.50 -9.93 8.72
N ARG A 236 17.61 -9.16 9.35
CA ARG A 236 17.38 -9.22 10.80
C ARG A 236 16.38 -10.31 11.16
N SER A 237 15.33 -10.50 10.36
CA SER A 237 14.36 -11.58 10.55
C SER A 237 15.02 -12.95 10.47
N GLU A 238 15.97 -13.15 9.54
CA GLU A 238 16.71 -14.41 9.41
C GLU A 238 17.65 -14.71 10.58
N LYS A 239 18.17 -13.68 11.26
CA LYS A 239 19.05 -13.86 12.43
C LYS A 239 18.29 -14.14 13.74
N THR A 240 16.97 -14.00 13.74
CA THR A 240 16.12 -14.15 14.95
C THR A 240 15.30 -15.44 14.92
N ASN A 241 15.39 -16.23 13.84
CA ASN A 241 14.89 -17.60 13.73
C ASN A 241 16.06 -18.58 13.82
#